data_AF-O86431-F1
#
_entry.id   AF-O86431-F1
#
_cell.length_a   1.000
_cell.length_b   1.000
_cell.length_c   1.000
_cell.angle_alpha   90.00
_cell.angle_beta   90.00
_cell.angle_gamma   90.00
#
_symmetry.space_group_name_H-M   'P 1'
#
loop_
_entity.id
_entity.type
_entity.pdbx_description
1 polymer ?
#
loop_
_entity_poly.entity_id
_entity_poly.type
_entity_poly.pdbx_seq_one_letter_code
_entity_poly.pdbx_strand_id
1 'polypeptide(L)'
;SVQVERPSEKYLRAAEVARALTKSSTDRNYEEIEPDGDYELDEKQRNILLTDQGFENSERQLGVEDLFDPQDPWAHYIFNALKARELFTLDVSYIIRDGEVVIVDEFTGRIMPGRRWSDGLHQAIEAKEGVEIQPETQTLASITYQNFFLLYPKLSGMTGTAKTEETEFEKTYTLEVTIVPTNRINSRQDLPDVVYKTEEAKWKAVAAECSEMHSLGRPTLVGTTSVEKSELLSTLLNQLEVPYNLLNAKPENVEREAEIIAQAGRPGAVTIA
;
A
#
# COMPACT_ATOMS: atom_id res chain seq x y z
N SER A 1 4.25 -42.62 12.12
CA SER A 1 5.00 -41.60 11.38
C SER A 1 4.09 -40.40 11.25
N VAL A 2 4.37 -39.33 12.00
CA VAL A 2 3.56 -38.10 11.95
C VAL A 2 3.77 -37.51 10.56
N GLN A 3 2.78 -37.64 9.69
CA GLN A 3 2.73 -36.92 8.43
C GLN A 3 2.56 -35.46 8.81
N VAL A 4 3.60 -34.64 8.61
CA VAL A 4 3.45 -33.19 8.61
C VAL A 4 2.54 -32.89 7.42
N GLU A 5 1.26 -32.61 7.69
CA GLU A 5 0.29 -32.20 6.67
C GLU A 5 0.89 -31.05 5.86
N ARG A 6 0.72 -31.10 4.54
CA ARG A 6 1.19 -30.00 3.68
C ARG A 6 0.37 -28.75 4.01
N PRO A 7 0.95 -27.54 4.06
CA PRO A 7 0.20 -26.32 4.39
C PRO A 7 -1.10 -26.15 3.60
N SER A 8 -1.14 -26.59 2.33
CA SER A 8 -2.33 -26.61 1.48
C SER A 8 -3.46 -27.51 1.99
N GLU A 9 -3.15 -28.67 2.60
CA GLU A 9 -4.15 -29.59 3.16
C GLU A 9 -4.84 -28.97 4.38
N LYS A 10 -4.09 -28.24 5.21
CA LYS A 10 -4.65 -27.50 6.35
C LYS A 10 -5.63 -26.42 5.91
N TYR A 11 -5.31 -25.66 4.86
CA TYR A 11 -6.23 -24.65 4.32
C TYR A 11 -7.54 -25.27 3.82
N LEU A 12 -7.48 -26.42 3.14
CA LEU A 12 -8.68 -27.12 2.66
C LEU A 12 -9.55 -27.62 3.82
N ARG A 13 -8.94 -28.31 4.80
CA ARG A 13 -9.66 -28.81 5.99
C ARG A 13 -10.24 -27.66 6.81
N ALA A 14 -9.50 -26.56 6.98
CA ALA A 14 -10.00 -25.37 7.67
C ALA A 14 -11.19 -24.74 6.93
N ALA A 15 -11.18 -24.71 5.60
CA ALA A 15 -12.32 -24.24 4.81
C ALA A 15 -13.56 -25.15 4.98
N GLU A 16 -13.38 -26.46 5.08
CA GLU A 16 -14.47 -27.41 5.37
C GLU A 16 -15.05 -27.20 6.77
N VAL A 17 -14.20 -27.07 7.79
CA VAL A 17 -14.62 -26.79 9.16
C VAL A 17 -15.36 -25.46 9.23
N ALA A 18 -14.79 -24.40 8.64
CA ALA A 18 -15.42 -23.10 8.59
C ALA A 18 -16.83 -23.19 8.01
N ARG A 19 -17.05 -23.93 6.90
CA ARG A 19 -18.38 -24.15 6.30
C ARG A 19 -19.39 -24.78 7.26
N ALA A 20 -18.95 -25.63 8.18
CA ALA A 20 -19.80 -26.29 9.17
C ALA A 20 -20.12 -25.42 10.40
N LEU A 21 -19.31 -24.40 10.69
CA LEU A 21 -19.52 -23.48 11.82
C LEU A 21 -20.64 -22.47 11.52
N THR A 22 -21.44 -22.16 12.54
CA THR A 22 -22.58 -21.24 12.48
C THR A 22 -22.24 -19.86 13.07
N LYS A 23 -22.73 -18.82 12.42
CA LYS A 23 -22.61 -17.44 12.91
C LYS A 23 -23.57 -17.23 14.09
N SER A 24 -23.08 -16.65 15.19
CA SER A 24 -23.90 -16.17 16.30
C SER A 24 -24.86 -15.08 15.81
N SER A 25 -26.12 -15.16 16.23
CA SER A 25 -27.16 -14.16 15.97
C SER A 25 -27.14 -13.02 17.00
N THR A 26 -26.44 -13.23 18.12
CA THR A 26 -26.30 -12.27 19.22
C THR A 26 -25.04 -11.41 19.08
N ASP A 27 -25.21 -10.08 19.20
CA ASP A 27 -24.11 -9.12 19.27
C ASP A 27 -23.71 -8.90 20.74
N ARG A 28 -22.46 -9.23 21.08
CA ARG A 28 -21.88 -9.21 22.43
C ARG A 28 -21.86 -7.83 23.09
N ASN A 29 -22.18 -6.76 22.35
CA ASN A 29 -22.36 -5.42 22.90
C ASN A 29 -23.51 -5.30 23.92
N TYR A 30 -24.37 -6.31 24.03
CA TYR A 30 -25.35 -6.42 25.11
C TYR A 30 -24.87 -7.45 26.13
N GLU A 31 -24.26 -6.97 27.21
CA GLU A 31 -23.76 -7.80 28.31
C GLU A 31 -24.90 -8.67 28.88
N GLU A 32 -24.62 -9.98 29.03
CA GLU A 32 -25.44 -11.06 29.64
C GLU A 32 -26.10 -12.10 28.70
N ILE A 33 -25.86 -12.10 27.38
CA ILE A 33 -26.35 -13.20 26.53
C ILE A 33 -25.15 -14.03 26.03
N GLU A 34 -25.14 -15.32 26.39
CA GLU A 34 -24.20 -16.28 25.80
C GLU A 34 -24.42 -16.36 24.28
N PRO A 35 -23.34 -16.34 23.48
CA PRO A 35 -23.45 -16.47 22.03
C PRO A 35 -24.15 -17.77 21.64
N ASP A 36 -25.07 -17.73 20.67
CA ASP A 36 -25.86 -18.89 20.23
C ASP A 36 -25.25 -19.63 19.03
N GLY A 37 -24.04 -19.24 18.61
CA GLY A 37 -23.31 -19.81 17.49
C GLY A 37 -21.83 -20.00 17.77
N ASP A 38 -21.12 -20.51 16.75
CA ASP A 38 -19.70 -20.86 16.82
C ASP A 38 -18.76 -19.65 16.72
N TYR A 39 -19.19 -18.57 16.08
CA TYR A 39 -18.37 -17.36 15.95
C TYR A 39 -19.22 -16.10 15.80
N GLU A 40 -18.63 -14.97 16.15
CA GLU A 40 -19.16 -13.63 15.98
C GLU A 40 -18.40 -12.89 14.86
N LEU A 41 -19.12 -12.03 14.14
CA LEU A 41 -18.56 -11.14 13.14
C LEU A 41 -18.55 -9.70 13.66
N ASP A 42 -17.36 -9.13 13.84
CA ASP A 42 -17.21 -7.70 14.05
C ASP A 42 -17.04 -7.00 12.68
N GLU A 43 -18.15 -6.50 12.14
CA GLU A 43 -18.14 -5.78 10.85
C GLU A 43 -17.37 -4.46 10.93
N LYS A 44 -17.34 -3.80 12.10
CA LYS A 44 -16.63 -2.51 12.27
C LYS A 44 -15.13 -2.71 12.22
N GLN A 45 -14.62 -3.75 12.87
CA GLN A 45 -13.20 -4.09 12.87
C GLN A 45 -12.81 -5.04 11.73
N ARG A 46 -13.78 -5.51 10.92
CA ARG A 46 -13.61 -6.57 9.92
C ARG A 46 -12.87 -7.77 10.51
N ASN A 47 -13.35 -8.28 11.64
CA ASN A 47 -12.72 -9.37 12.36
C ASN A 47 -13.73 -10.48 12.75
N ILE A 48 -13.21 -11.67 13.03
CA ILE A 48 -13.98 -12.83 13.50
C ILE A 48 -13.51 -13.18 14.90
N LEU A 49 -14.46 -13.49 15.79
CA LEU A 49 -14.19 -13.98 17.13
C LEU A 49 -14.85 -15.36 17.29
N LEU A 50 -14.07 -16.39 17.59
CA LEU A 50 -14.61 -17.70 17.93
C LEU A 50 -15.22 -17.66 19.34
N THR A 51 -16.36 -18.32 19.51
CA THR A 51 -16.97 -18.58 20.81
C THR A 51 -16.38 -19.86 21.40
N ASP A 52 -16.57 -20.11 22.70
CA ASP A 52 -16.12 -21.36 23.33
C ASP A 52 -16.70 -22.59 22.61
N GLN A 53 -17.97 -22.51 22.20
CA GLN A 53 -18.61 -23.54 21.39
C GLN A 53 -17.94 -23.73 20.02
N GLY A 54 -17.54 -22.62 19.37
CA GLY A 54 -16.81 -22.69 18.11
C GLY A 54 -15.43 -23.32 18.22
N PHE A 55 -14.72 -23.09 19.33
CA PHE A 55 -13.47 -23.78 19.63
C PHE A 55 -13.68 -25.29 19.74
N GLU A 56 -14.59 -25.73 20.62
CA GLU A 56 -14.89 -27.16 20.82
C GLU A 56 -15.36 -27.84 19.51
N ASN A 57 -16.19 -27.16 18.73
CA ASN A 57 -16.70 -27.68 17.46
C ASN A 57 -15.62 -27.80 16.40
N SER A 58 -14.70 -26.84 16.35
CA SER A 58 -13.55 -26.86 15.43
C SER A 58 -12.59 -27.99 15.78
N GLU A 59 -12.21 -28.10 17.07
CA GLU A 59 -11.32 -29.13 17.60
C GLU A 59 -11.86 -30.53 17.33
N ARG A 60 -13.15 -30.75 17.62
CA ARG A 60 -13.84 -32.02 17.36
C ARG A 60 -13.88 -32.39 15.89
N GLN A 61 -14.10 -31.45 14.98
CA GLN A 61 -14.11 -31.72 13.53
C GLN A 61 -12.69 -31.99 12.99
N LEU A 62 -11.69 -31.31 13.53
CA LEU A 62 -10.29 -31.52 13.15
C LEU A 62 -9.69 -32.77 13.78
N GLY A 63 -10.26 -33.26 14.89
CA GLY A 63 -9.74 -34.38 15.68
C GLY A 63 -8.50 -33.98 16.50
N VAL A 64 -8.43 -32.72 16.94
CA VAL A 64 -7.35 -32.17 17.76
C VAL A 64 -7.87 -31.76 19.14
N GLU A 65 -6.97 -31.68 20.13
CA GLU A 65 -7.34 -31.28 21.51
C GLU A 65 -7.24 -29.78 21.74
N ASP A 66 -6.40 -29.07 20.99
CA ASP A 66 -6.15 -27.63 21.16
C ASP A 66 -5.78 -27.01 19.79
N LEU A 67 -6.53 -25.99 19.35
CA LEU A 67 -6.21 -25.28 18.11
C LEU A 67 -4.88 -24.51 18.16
N PHE A 68 -4.37 -24.19 19.35
CA PHE A 68 -3.17 -23.40 19.57
C PHE A 68 -1.92 -24.23 19.86
N ASP A 69 -1.98 -25.56 19.71
CA ASP A 69 -0.81 -26.43 19.88
C ASP A 69 0.37 -25.92 19.04
N PRO A 70 1.51 -25.53 19.65
CA PRO A 70 2.68 -25.07 18.91
C PRO A 70 3.27 -26.11 17.96
N GLN A 71 3.02 -27.41 18.18
CA GLN A 71 3.49 -28.48 17.30
C GLN A 71 2.58 -28.69 16.09
N ASP A 72 1.29 -28.41 16.21
CA ASP A 72 0.31 -28.55 15.12
C ASP A 72 -0.73 -27.41 15.13
N PRO A 73 -0.33 -26.16 14.86
CA PRO A 73 -1.24 -25.03 15.02
C PRO A 73 -2.34 -25.04 13.96
N TRP A 74 -3.59 -24.87 14.41
CA TRP A 74 -4.80 -24.79 13.59
C TRP A 74 -5.53 -23.45 13.68
N ALA A 75 -5.34 -22.71 14.78
CA ALA A 75 -6.08 -21.50 15.07
C ALA A 75 -6.05 -20.48 13.91
N HIS A 76 -4.88 -20.16 13.37
CA HIS A 76 -4.77 -19.17 12.29
C HIS A 76 -5.45 -19.63 10.99
N TYR A 77 -5.41 -20.93 10.67
CA TYR A 77 -6.11 -21.48 9.50
C TYR A 77 -7.62 -21.35 9.65
N ILE A 78 -8.18 -21.67 10.83
CA ILE A 78 -9.61 -21.55 11.11
C ILE A 78 -10.06 -20.08 11.09
N PHE A 79 -9.32 -19.19 11.74
CA PHE A 79 -9.62 -17.75 11.71
C PHE A 79 -9.60 -17.20 10.28
N ASN A 80 -8.59 -17.56 9.48
CA ASN A 80 -8.51 -17.12 8.09
C ASN A 80 -9.61 -17.72 7.22
N ALA A 81 -9.99 -18.98 7.43
CA ALA A 81 -11.09 -19.61 6.71
C ALA A 81 -12.43 -18.93 6.99
N LEU A 82 -12.71 -18.60 8.26
CA LEU A 82 -13.90 -17.83 8.63
C LEU A 82 -13.87 -16.40 8.08
N LYS A 83 -12.73 -15.71 8.17
CA LYS A 83 -12.56 -14.38 7.56
C LYS A 83 -12.79 -14.43 6.05
N ALA A 84 -12.15 -15.36 5.35
CA ALA A 84 -12.33 -15.57 3.91
C ALA A 84 -13.80 -15.83 3.57
N ARG A 85 -14.52 -16.62 4.38
CA ARG A 85 -15.95 -16.90 4.17
C ARG A 85 -16.82 -15.66 4.32
N GLU A 86 -16.68 -14.94 5.44
CA GLU A 86 -17.63 -13.89 5.86
C GLU A 86 -17.29 -12.48 5.32
N LEU A 87 -16.01 -12.15 5.22
CA LEU A 87 -15.54 -10.77 4.97
C LEU A 87 -15.07 -10.52 3.54
N PHE A 88 -14.84 -11.58 2.77
CA PHE A 88 -14.30 -11.51 1.42
C PHE A 88 -15.23 -12.20 0.43
N THR A 89 -15.90 -11.39 -0.38
CA THR A 89 -16.98 -11.84 -1.28
C THR A 89 -16.49 -11.86 -2.73
N LEU A 90 -16.80 -12.95 -3.44
CA LEU A 90 -16.57 -13.06 -4.88
C LEU A 90 -17.32 -11.95 -5.63
N ASP A 91 -16.71 -11.41 -6.68
CA ASP A 91 -17.18 -10.28 -7.48
C ASP A 91 -17.27 -8.93 -6.74
N VAL A 92 -16.81 -8.86 -5.48
CA VAL A 92 -16.74 -7.62 -4.68
C VAL A 92 -15.31 -7.37 -4.21
N SER A 93 -14.76 -8.29 -3.41
CA SER A 93 -13.40 -8.18 -2.84
C SER A 93 -12.34 -8.81 -3.75
N TYR A 94 -12.73 -9.78 -4.58
CA TYR A 94 -11.88 -10.43 -5.59
C TYR A 94 -12.72 -11.05 -6.70
N ILE A 95 -12.03 -11.43 -7.78
CA ILE A 95 -12.55 -12.26 -8.85
C ILE A 95 -11.67 -13.50 -9.02
N ILE A 96 -12.19 -14.52 -9.69
CA ILE A 96 -11.39 -15.66 -10.14
C ILE A 96 -11.14 -15.50 -11.63
N ARG A 97 -9.86 -15.47 -12.03
CA ARG A 97 -9.46 -15.32 -13.43
C ARG A 97 -8.32 -16.28 -13.74
N ASP A 98 -8.45 -17.03 -14.83
CA ASP A 98 -7.46 -18.01 -15.26
C ASP A 98 -7.08 -19.05 -14.17
N GLY A 99 -8.03 -19.34 -13.27
CA GLY A 99 -7.80 -20.23 -12.14
C GLY A 99 -6.99 -19.60 -11.00
N GLU A 100 -6.93 -18.28 -10.89
CA GLU A 100 -6.27 -17.55 -9.81
C GLU A 100 -7.22 -16.53 -9.16
N VAL A 101 -7.07 -16.32 -7.85
CA VAL A 101 -7.77 -15.27 -7.11
C VAL A 101 -7.08 -13.93 -7.35
N VAL A 102 -7.81 -12.94 -7.87
CA VAL A 102 -7.30 -11.61 -8.16
C VAL A 102 -8.07 -10.56 -7.35
N ILE A 103 -7.34 -9.78 -6.54
CA ILE A 103 -7.93 -8.78 -5.66
C ILE A 103 -8.59 -7.66 -6.47
N VAL A 104 -9.77 -7.24 -6.03
CA VAL A 104 -10.46 -6.04 -6.52
C VAL A 104 -10.39 -4.97 -5.45
N ASP A 105 -10.00 -3.76 -5.83
CA ASP A 105 -10.07 -2.59 -4.95
C ASP A 105 -11.54 -2.22 -4.70
N GLU A 106 -12.02 -2.39 -3.47
CA GLU A 106 -13.44 -2.20 -3.10
C GLU A 106 -13.96 -0.77 -3.34
N PHE A 107 -13.08 0.24 -3.44
CA PHE A 107 -13.49 1.63 -3.66
C PHE A 107 -13.58 1.98 -5.15
N THR A 108 -12.66 1.46 -5.94
CA THR A 108 -12.49 1.84 -7.35
C THR A 108 -12.93 0.76 -8.34
N GLY A 109 -13.13 -0.48 -7.88
CA GLY A 109 -13.40 -1.65 -8.73
C GLY A 109 -12.21 -2.08 -9.58
N ARG A 110 -11.01 -1.52 -9.35
CA ARG A 110 -9.81 -1.84 -10.13
C ARG A 110 -9.27 -3.21 -9.72
N ILE A 111 -8.98 -4.02 -10.73
CA ILE A 111 -8.33 -5.32 -10.57
C ILE A 111 -6.84 -5.08 -10.26
N MET A 112 -6.33 -5.73 -9.22
CA MET A 112 -4.93 -5.60 -8.74
C MET A 112 -4.15 -6.90 -8.96
N PRO A 113 -3.71 -7.18 -10.21
CA PRO A 113 -2.95 -8.40 -10.51
C PRO A 113 -1.61 -8.42 -9.75
N GLY A 114 -1.20 -9.62 -9.31
CA GLY A 114 0.04 -9.84 -8.56
C GLY A 114 -0.01 -9.42 -7.08
N ARG A 115 -1.10 -8.81 -6.61
CA ARG A 115 -1.29 -8.49 -5.20
C ARG A 115 -1.94 -9.68 -4.48
N ARG A 116 -1.40 -10.04 -3.32
CA ARG A 116 -1.94 -11.09 -2.43
C ARG A 116 -2.23 -10.51 -1.05
N TRP A 117 -3.19 -11.09 -0.33
CA TRP A 117 -3.38 -10.82 1.09
C TRP A 117 -2.33 -11.60 1.89
N SER A 118 -1.85 -10.99 2.99
CA SER A 118 -0.81 -11.55 3.84
C SER A 118 -1.34 -12.58 4.85
N ASP A 119 -0.44 -13.19 5.61
CA ASP A 119 -0.71 -14.04 6.78
C ASP A 119 -1.65 -15.21 6.49
N GLY A 120 -1.56 -15.80 5.30
CA GLY A 120 -2.35 -16.97 4.91
C GLY A 120 -3.78 -16.68 4.47
N LEU A 121 -4.24 -15.43 4.51
CA LEU A 121 -5.62 -15.09 4.14
C LEU A 121 -5.91 -15.33 2.66
N HIS A 122 -4.95 -15.07 1.77
CA HIS A 122 -5.14 -15.31 0.34
C HIS A 122 -5.30 -16.81 0.04
N GLN A 123 -4.52 -17.66 0.71
CA GLN A 123 -4.62 -19.12 0.63
C GLN A 123 -5.95 -19.64 1.17
N ALA A 124 -6.47 -19.03 2.24
CA ALA A 124 -7.80 -19.36 2.74
C ALA A 124 -8.91 -19.01 1.75
N ILE A 125 -8.76 -17.93 0.97
CA ILE A 125 -9.70 -17.58 -0.12
C ILE A 125 -9.55 -18.55 -1.30
N GLU A 126 -8.31 -18.89 -1.70
CA GLU A 126 -8.07 -19.93 -2.72
C GLU A 126 -8.73 -21.27 -2.31
N ALA A 127 -8.59 -21.68 -1.05
CA ALA A 127 -9.22 -22.87 -0.49
C ALA A 127 -10.76 -22.78 -0.42
N LYS A 128 -11.30 -21.61 -0.02
CA LYS A 128 -12.75 -21.34 -0.01
C LYS A 128 -13.38 -21.59 -1.38
N GLU A 129 -12.72 -21.11 -2.42
CA GLU A 129 -13.20 -21.15 -3.81
C GLU A 129 -12.80 -22.44 -4.56
N GLY A 130 -12.02 -23.33 -3.92
CA GLY A 130 -11.57 -24.57 -4.54
C GLY A 130 -10.56 -24.38 -5.67
N VAL A 131 -9.81 -23.28 -5.61
CA VAL A 131 -8.75 -22.91 -6.57
C VAL A 131 -7.41 -23.51 -6.10
N GLU A 132 -6.43 -23.62 -7.01
CA GLU A 132 -5.08 -24.07 -6.63
C GLU A 132 -4.48 -23.14 -5.57
N ILE A 133 -4.15 -23.71 -4.40
CA ILE A 133 -3.59 -22.98 -3.28
C ILE A 133 -2.11 -22.75 -3.55
N GLN A 134 -1.72 -21.50 -3.76
CA GLN A 134 -0.34 -21.16 -3.99
C GLN A 134 0.45 -21.14 -2.66
N PRO A 135 1.77 -21.41 -2.69
CA PRO A 135 2.60 -21.38 -1.49
C PRO A 135 2.48 -20.06 -0.73
N GLU A 136 2.46 -20.15 0.59
CA GLU A 136 2.47 -18.96 1.45
C GLU A 136 3.79 -18.21 1.30
N THR A 137 3.70 -16.89 1.09
CA THR A 137 4.88 -16.03 1.16
C THR A 137 5.10 -15.66 2.61
N GLN A 138 6.02 -16.35 3.27
CA GLN A 138 6.37 -16.05 4.66
C GLN A 138 7.42 -14.95 4.72
N THR A 139 7.16 -13.90 5.50
CA THR A 139 8.18 -12.89 5.80
C THR A 139 9.21 -13.51 6.75
N LEU A 140 10.41 -13.82 6.25
CA LEU A 140 11.49 -14.41 7.05
C LEU A 140 12.17 -13.38 7.98
N ALA A 141 12.23 -12.12 7.54
CA ALA A 141 12.83 -11.03 8.29
C ALA A 141 12.24 -9.69 7.83
N SER A 142 12.04 -8.77 8.77
CA SER A 142 11.61 -7.41 8.51
C SER A 142 12.26 -6.46 9.50
N ILE A 143 12.63 -5.26 9.03
CA ILE A 143 13.09 -4.16 9.88
C ILE A 143 12.61 -2.85 9.28
N THR A 144 12.21 -1.89 10.13
CA THR A 144 11.88 -0.54 9.68
C THR A 144 13.17 0.23 9.39
N TYR A 145 13.14 1.21 8.47
CA TYR A 145 14.31 2.07 8.25
C TYR A 145 14.77 2.77 9.53
N GLN A 146 13.82 3.20 10.37
CA GLN A 146 14.11 3.80 11.69
C GLN A 146 15.01 2.88 12.53
N ASN A 147 14.57 1.63 12.76
CA ASN A 147 15.32 0.67 13.56
C ASN A 147 16.63 0.25 12.86
N PHE A 148 16.62 0.12 11.53
CA PHE A 148 17.79 -0.25 10.75
C PHE A 148 18.93 0.77 10.90
N PHE A 149 18.64 2.06 10.80
CA PHE A 149 19.65 3.10 10.95
C PHE A 149 20.20 3.22 12.38
N LEU A 150 19.39 2.90 13.40
CA LEU A 150 19.83 2.87 14.80
C LEU A 150 20.83 1.75 15.12
N LEU A 151 20.95 0.73 14.25
CA LEU A 151 21.96 -0.32 14.41
C LEU A 151 23.39 0.18 14.10
N TYR A 152 23.53 1.30 13.39
CA TYR A 152 24.84 1.82 13.02
C TYR A 152 25.50 2.51 14.23
N PRO A 153 26.77 2.18 14.56
CA PRO A 153 27.48 2.81 15.68
C PRO A 153 27.62 4.34 15.54
N LYS A 154 27.56 4.84 14.31
CA LYS A 154 27.57 6.26 13.98
C LYS A 154 26.60 6.52 12.84
N LEU A 155 25.69 7.45 13.06
CA LEU A 155 24.71 7.90 12.07
C LEU A 155 24.90 9.39 11.78
N SER A 156 24.83 9.77 10.51
CA SER A 156 24.89 11.15 10.06
C SER A 156 24.23 11.28 8.69
N GLY A 157 23.68 12.45 8.35
CA GLY A 157 23.05 12.71 7.06
C GLY A 157 23.19 14.15 6.62
N MET A 158 22.87 14.42 5.36
CA MET A 158 22.86 15.76 4.78
C MET A 158 21.62 15.95 3.91
N THR A 159 20.98 17.11 4.01
CA THR A 159 19.84 17.51 3.17
C THR A 159 19.69 19.03 3.20
N GLY A 160 19.04 19.60 2.18
CA GLY A 160 18.76 21.03 2.11
C GLY A 160 17.60 21.51 2.98
N THR A 161 16.79 20.59 3.54
CA THR A 161 15.51 20.93 4.18
C THR A 161 15.30 20.34 5.59
N ALA A 162 16.33 19.77 6.23
CA ALA A 162 16.18 19.07 7.52
C ALA A 162 15.69 19.95 8.68
N LYS A 163 15.82 21.28 8.59
CA LYS A 163 15.53 22.16 9.73
C LYS A 163 14.05 22.13 10.15
N THR A 164 13.13 21.87 9.24
CA THR A 164 11.70 21.73 9.58
C THR A 164 11.41 20.47 10.38
N GLU A 165 12.19 19.41 10.17
CA GLU A 165 12.02 18.09 10.79
C GLU A 165 13.02 17.83 11.93
N GLU A 166 13.69 18.87 12.45
CA GLU A 166 14.73 18.75 13.47
C GLU A 166 14.26 17.97 14.71
N THR A 167 13.04 18.24 15.17
CA THR A 167 12.46 17.55 16.33
C THR A 167 12.29 16.04 16.09
N GLU A 168 11.99 15.62 14.86
CA GLU A 168 11.88 14.20 14.53
C GLU A 168 13.25 13.52 14.48
N PHE A 169 14.24 14.19 13.89
CA PHE A 169 15.62 13.70 13.85
C PHE A 169 16.22 13.53 15.25
N GLU A 170 15.99 14.49 16.14
CA GLU A 170 16.47 14.43 17.52
C GLU A 170 15.77 13.31 18.31
N LYS A 171 14.44 13.21 18.23
CA LYS A 171 13.67 12.21 18.99
C LYS A 171 13.91 10.79 18.51
N THR A 172 13.96 10.58 17.19
CA THR A 172 14.01 9.23 16.61
C THR A 172 15.44 8.73 16.48
N TYR A 173 16.37 9.61 16.13
CA TYR A 173 17.75 9.23 15.79
C TYR A 173 18.82 9.87 16.67
N THR A 174 18.44 10.74 17.61
CA THR A 174 19.39 11.53 18.42
C THR A 174 20.37 12.33 17.55
N LEU A 175 19.87 12.86 16.43
CA LEU A 175 20.65 13.65 15.48
C LEU A 175 20.34 15.13 15.63
N GLU A 176 21.38 15.93 15.83
CA GLU A 176 21.30 17.39 15.79
C GLU A 176 21.30 17.90 14.34
N VAL A 177 20.44 18.88 14.05
CA VAL A 177 20.38 19.51 12.72
C VAL A 177 21.11 20.85 12.74
N THR A 178 22.27 20.90 12.09
CA THR A 178 23.04 22.14 11.93
C THR A 178 22.80 22.77 10.56
N ILE A 179 22.45 24.06 10.54
CA ILE A 179 22.35 24.84 9.31
C ILE A 179 23.75 25.25 8.85
N VAL A 180 24.20 24.70 7.72
CA VAL A 180 25.45 25.11 7.09
C VAL A 180 25.18 26.35 6.21
N PRO A 181 25.97 27.43 6.35
CA PRO A 181 25.77 28.64 5.53
C PRO A 181 26.02 28.35 4.05
N THR A 182 25.26 29.01 3.18
CA THR A 182 25.43 28.88 1.73
C THR A 182 26.72 29.56 1.26
N ASN A 183 27.37 28.99 0.24
CA ASN A 183 28.57 29.59 -0.36
C ASN A 183 28.30 30.97 -1.00
N ARG A 184 27.05 31.25 -1.39
CA ARG A 184 26.62 32.54 -1.94
C ARG A 184 25.31 32.98 -1.29
N ILE A 185 25.08 34.28 -1.23
CA ILE A 185 23.81 34.86 -0.76
C ILE A 185 22.71 34.41 -1.73
N ASN A 186 21.60 33.91 -1.18
CA ASN A 186 20.46 33.51 -1.98
C ASN A 186 19.75 34.75 -2.56
N SER A 187 19.49 34.75 -3.86
CA SER A 187 18.74 35.81 -4.57
C SER A 187 17.48 35.28 -5.25
N ARG A 188 17.06 34.05 -4.93
CA ARG A 188 15.81 33.45 -5.42
C ARG A 188 14.63 34.24 -4.85
N GLN A 189 13.68 34.56 -5.73
CA GLN A 189 12.43 35.21 -5.36
C GLN A 189 11.35 34.12 -5.28
N ASP A 190 10.84 33.88 -4.09
CA ASP A 190 9.73 32.97 -3.87
C ASP A 190 8.43 33.79 -3.93
N LEU A 191 7.65 33.57 -4.99
CA LEU A 191 6.39 34.28 -5.22
C LEU A 191 5.25 33.63 -4.41
N PRO A 192 4.21 34.39 -4.03
CA PRO A 192 3.04 33.82 -3.34
C PRO A 192 2.28 32.79 -4.20
N ASP A 193 1.61 31.86 -3.53
CA ASP A 193 0.77 30.86 -4.20
C ASP A 193 -0.41 31.48 -4.95
N VAL A 194 -0.75 30.91 -6.11
CA VAL A 194 -1.92 31.28 -6.90
C VAL A 194 -2.95 30.16 -6.85
N VAL A 195 -4.16 30.46 -6.37
CA VAL A 195 -5.23 29.48 -6.18
C VAL A 195 -6.34 29.70 -7.21
N TYR A 196 -6.76 28.62 -7.86
CA TYR A 196 -7.83 28.62 -8.86
C TYR A 196 -9.05 27.85 -8.37
N LYS A 197 -10.24 28.25 -8.85
CA LYS A 197 -11.51 27.60 -8.51
C LYS A 197 -11.62 26.17 -9.03
N THR A 198 -11.06 25.90 -10.22
CA THR A 198 -11.09 24.57 -10.85
C THR A 198 -9.69 24.14 -11.25
N GLU A 199 -9.46 22.82 -11.27
CA GLU A 199 -8.19 22.26 -11.70
C GLU A 199 -7.89 22.56 -13.17
N GLU A 200 -8.90 22.54 -14.03
CA GLU A 200 -8.77 22.92 -15.45
C GLU A 200 -8.26 24.37 -15.61
N ALA A 201 -8.79 25.31 -14.82
CA ALA A 201 -8.35 26.71 -14.86
C ALA A 201 -6.90 26.85 -14.40
N LYS A 202 -6.51 26.11 -13.34
CA LYS A 202 -5.12 26.04 -12.87
C LYS A 202 -4.18 25.57 -13.99
N TRP A 203 -4.46 24.43 -14.63
CA TRP A 203 -3.56 23.87 -15.64
C TRP A 203 -3.47 24.71 -16.91
N LYS A 204 -4.58 25.33 -17.34
CA LYS A 204 -4.55 26.31 -18.43
C LYS A 204 -3.68 27.52 -18.11
N ALA A 205 -3.76 28.03 -16.88
CA ALA A 205 -2.91 29.14 -16.45
C ALA A 205 -1.42 28.74 -16.38
N VAL A 206 -1.10 27.57 -15.83
CA VAL A 206 0.28 27.04 -15.80
C VAL A 206 0.85 26.88 -17.21
N ALA A 207 0.07 26.33 -18.15
CA ALA A 207 0.51 26.17 -19.54
C ALA A 207 0.75 27.52 -20.23
N ALA A 208 -0.12 28.51 -19.98
CA ALA A 208 0.04 29.87 -20.48
C ALA A 208 1.31 30.53 -19.92
N GLU A 209 1.58 30.39 -18.62
CA GLU A 209 2.79 30.91 -17.99
C GLU A 209 4.05 30.24 -18.55
N CYS A 210 4.02 28.92 -18.77
CA CYS A 210 5.12 28.21 -19.44
C CYS A 210 5.39 28.77 -20.85
N SER A 211 4.33 29.03 -21.62
CA SER A 211 4.43 29.63 -22.96
C SER A 211 5.02 31.03 -22.92
N GLU A 212 4.63 31.85 -21.94
CA GLU A 212 5.18 33.19 -21.74
C GLU A 212 6.67 33.14 -21.37
N MET A 213 7.04 32.32 -20.38
CA MET A 213 8.44 32.16 -19.96
C MET A 213 9.32 31.61 -21.09
N HIS A 214 8.80 30.64 -21.85
CA HIS A 214 9.47 30.11 -23.05
C HIS A 214 9.74 31.23 -24.07
N SER A 215 8.73 32.04 -24.38
CA SER A 215 8.83 33.15 -25.34
C SER A 215 9.82 34.24 -24.87
N LEU A 216 9.93 34.45 -23.56
CA LEU A 216 10.92 35.34 -22.94
C LEU A 216 12.33 34.71 -22.85
N GLY A 217 12.48 33.43 -23.18
CA GLY A 217 13.73 32.68 -23.08
C GLY A 217 14.10 32.26 -21.67
N ARG A 218 13.19 32.37 -20.69
CA ARG A 218 13.43 31.94 -19.31
C ARG A 218 13.25 30.42 -19.18
N PRO A 219 14.23 29.68 -18.61
CA PRO A 219 14.06 28.26 -18.33
C PRO A 219 13.03 28.04 -17.21
N THR A 220 12.16 27.04 -17.39
CA THR A 220 11.06 26.73 -16.47
C THR A 220 11.04 25.24 -16.14
N LEU A 221 11.00 24.93 -14.85
CA LEU A 221 10.76 23.59 -14.32
C LEU A 221 9.38 23.55 -13.67
N VAL A 222 8.52 22.62 -14.08
CA VAL A 222 7.18 22.43 -13.53
C VAL A 222 7.12 21.12 -12.80
N GLY A 223 6.89 21.16 -11.48
CA GLY A 223 6.68 19.97 -10.67
C GLY A 223 5.22 19.54 -10.67
N THR A 224 4.99 18.25 -10.87
CA THR A 224 3.68 17.61 -10.86
C THR A 224 3.64 16.48 -9.83
N THR A 225 2.45 16.14 -9.33
CA THR A 225 2.31 15.11 -8.29
C THR A 225 2.02 13.71 -8.85
N SER A 226 1.73 13.60 -10.15
CA SER A 226 1.38 12.34 -10.81
C SER A 226 1.64 12.41 -12.31
N VAL A 227 1.96 11.26 -12.91
CA VAL A 227 2.17 11.12 -14.36
C VAL A 227 0.99 11.63 -15.18
N GLU A 228 -0.25 11.37 -14.72
CA GLU A 228 -1.47 11.85 -15.38
C GLU A 228 -1.51 13.39 -15.49
N LYS A 229 -1.05 14.10 -14.45
CA LYS A 229 -0.99 15.57 -14.47
C LYS A 229 0.13 16.07 -15.39
N SER A 230 1.25 15.35 -15.44
CA SER A 230 2.35 15.65 -16.37
C SER A 230 1.91 15.50 -17.83
N GLU A 231 1.16 14.44 -18.15
CA GLU A 231 0.57 14.19 -19.48
C GLU A 231 -0.51 15.22 -19.85
N LEU A 232 -1.34 15.63 -18.89
CA LEU A 232 -2.30 16.72 -19.08
C LEU A 232 -1.59 18.02 -19.46
N LEU A 233 -0.55 18.40 -18.73
CA LEU A 233 0.23 19.62 -19.03
C LEU A 233 0.96 19.49 -20.37
N SER A 234 1.55 18.33 -20.66
CA SER A 234 2.16 18.00 -21.95
C SER A 234 1.18 18.23 -23.12
N THR A 235 -0.06 17.77 -22.97
CA THR A 235 -1.12 17.99 -23.97
C THR A 235 -1.42 19.47 -24.18
N LEU A 236 -1.51 20.25 -23.11
CA LEU A 236 -1.75 21.69 -23.20
C LEU A 236 -0.57 22.44 -23.83
N LEU A 237 0.68 22.06 -23.51
CA LEU A 237 1.86 22.67 -24.11
C LEU A 237 1.99 22.32 -25.61
N ASN A 238 1.65 21.09 -26.01
CA ASN A 238 1.58 20.71 -27.41
C ASN A 238 0.55 21.57 -28.19
N GLN A 239 -0.61 21.86 -27.59
CA GLN A 239 -1.62 22.74 -28.19
C GLN A 239 -1.15 24.19 -28.35
N LEU A 240 -0.24 24.64 -27.48
CA LEU A 240 0.39 25.97 -27.53
C LEU A 240 1.70 25.98 -28.34
N GLU A 241 2.07 24.85 -28.95
CA GLU A 241 3.31 24.68 -29.72
C GLU A 241 4.60 24.99 -28.92
N VAL A 242 4.57 24.79 -27.60
CA VAL A 242 5.73 25.01 -26.71
C VAL A 242 6.54 23.72 -26.60
N PRO A 243 7.84 23.70 -26.97
CA PRO A 243 8.68 22.52 -26.79
C PRO A 243 9.00 22.30 -25.29
N TYR A 244 8.87 21.06 -24.83
CA TYR A 244 9.18 20.67 -23.45
C TYR A 244 9.90 19.32 -23.39
N ASN A 245 10.51 19.04 -22.24
CA ASN A 245 10.98 17.71 -21.86
C ASN A 245 10.13 17.18 -20.71
N LEU A 246 9.80 15.90 -20.75
CA LEU A 246 8.99 15.24 -19.73
C LEU A 246 9.84 14.19 -19.00
N LEU A 247 9.95 14.31 -17.68
CA LEU A 247 10.62 13.36 -16.81
C LEU A 247 9.55 12.42 -16.24
N ASN A 248 9.65 11.14 -16.60
CA ASN A 248 8.67 10.13 -16.25
C ASN A 248 9.43 9.09 -15.42
N ALA A 249 9.57 9.36 -14.12
CA ALA A 249 10.41 8.71 -13.09
C ALA A 249 10.41 7.16 -13.06
N LYS A 250 10.67 6.54 -14.21
CA LYS A 250 10.74 5.11 -14.44
C LYS A 250 12.21 4.70 -14.26
N PRO A 251 12.50 3.64 -13.51
CA PRO A 251 13.86 3.21 -13.21
C PRO A 251 14.75 3.04 -14.45
N GLU A 252 14.16 2.60 -15.56
CA GLU A 252 14.81 2.39 -16.86
C GLU A 252 15.29 3.70 -17.52
N ASN A 253 14.79 4.86 -17.09
CA ASN A 253 15.08 6.15 -17.70
C ASN A 253 15.97 7.05 -16.84
N VAL A 254 16.41 6.61 -15.66
CA VAL A 254 17.13 7.45 -14.68
C VAL A 254 18.40 8.08 -15.27
N GLU A 255 19.20 7.32 -16.05
CA GLU A 255 20.40 7.86 -16.70
C GLU A 255 20.05 8.96 -17.72
N ARG A 256 18.97 8.76 -18.50
CA ARG A 256 18.51 9.72 -19.50
C ARG A 256 17.85 10.96 -18.87
N GLU A 257 17.19 10.80 -17.73
CA GLU A 257 16.60 11.92 -16.98
C GLU A 257 17.67 12.85 -16.42
N ALA A 258 18.79 12.31 -15.93
CA ALA A 258 19.92 13.12 -15.47
C ALA A 258 20.48 14.01 -16.59
N GLU A 259 20.57 13.48 -17.82
CA GLU A 259 21.00 14.25 -19.00
C GLU A 259 20.02 15.38 -19.33
N ILE A 260 18.71 15.12 -19.26
CA ILE A 260 17.66 16.12 -19.51
C ILE A 260 17.74 17.24 -18.45
N ILE A 261 17.80 16.87 -17.17
CA ILE A 261 17.89 17.83 -16.06
C ILE A 261 19.14 18.70 -16.19
N ALA A 262 20.29 18.12 -16.58
CA ALA A 262 21.52 18.86 -16.81
C ALA A 262 21.39 19.95 -17.89
N GLN A 263 20.45 19.79 -18.82
CA GLN A 263 20.18 20.78 -19.89
C GLN A 263 18.95 21.66 -19.61
N ALA A 264 18.20 21.44 -18.53
CA ALA A 264 16.96 22.16 -18.22
C ALA A 264 17.18 23.67 -17.96
N GLY A 265 18.41 24.10 -17.65
CA GLY A 265 18.77 25.51 -17.45
C GLY A 265 19.03 26.31 -18.73
N ARG A 266 18.91 25.72 -19.92
CA ARG A 266 19.15 26.42 -21.19
C ARG A 266 18.04 27.44 -21.49
N PRO A 267 18.34 28.56 -22.18
CA PRO A 267 17.33 29.55 -22.55
C PRO A 267 16.12 28.92 -23.25
N GLY A 268 14.93 29.25 -22.77
CA GLY A 268 13.64 28.74 -23.29
C GLY A 268 13.35 27.28 -22.98
N ALA A 269 14.18 26.56 -22.21
CA ALA A 269 13.87 25.17 -21.88
C ALA A 269 12.67 25.07 -20.93
N VAL A 270 11.69 24.23 -21.27
CA VAL A 270 10.58 23.86 -20.38
C VAL A 270 10.75 22.39 -20.00
N THR A 271 10.74 22.07 -18.71
CA THR A 271 10.88 20.71 -18.20
C THR A 271 9.76 20.40 -17.22
N ILE A 272 9.08 19.26 -17.39
CA ILE A 272 8.03 18.76 -16.51
C ILE A 272 8.62 17.62 -15.68
N ALA A 273 8.45 17.67 -14.36
CA ALA A 273 8.98 16.71 -13.39
C ALA A 273 7.90 16.16 -12.45
#